data_AF-A0A838VMM1-F1
#
_entry.id   AF-A0A838VMM1-F1
#
_cell.length_a   1.000
_cell.length_b   1.000
_cell.length_c   1.000
_cell.angle_alpha   90.00
_cell.angle_beta   90.00
_cell.angle_gamma   90.00
#
_symmetry.space_group_name_H-M   'P 1'
#
loop_
_entity.id
_entity.type
_entity.pdbx_description
1 polymer ?
#
loop_
_entity_poly.entity_id
_entity_poly.type
_entity_poly.pdbx_seq_one_letter_code
_entity_poly.pdbx_strand_id
1 'polypeptide(L)'
;MWWKLSFITIFCTLNILADNIKVSAQSINSNLTCNYPLWQKPPSTDVKNIVGSEVSVNIGVNRDLGGVGVQFDLINNNSPQSPVGILEARSAAGSGWQTSFLLTDQSSNRIIVFNQASGNSINSQWGYGNTFSGLAAVSYNPIVSDHYHPDRDFSRSVATSPCLNPSTGYLFEDGRLHIGTGTVQTSFGSAITITNQYTLRSRYDQYWQSWTAEQAFYIDKQIASQGNMRVYLRGYGNTWLEGPIQPFNSYNIVHASSGSCNSNQLGCSYQTDNLSYAVFVWNILGKDIGIAVHRGGNPFYANLNMVKTGISSCFDPANHHCGSIDWHTVITNTAPISIPLNSERSYDVTYYVGTIQQLASLGFTIQ
;
A
#
# COMPACT_ATOMS: atom_id res chain seq x y z
N MET A 1 35.50 -41.08 -39.78
CA MET A 1 35.86 -39.64 -39.76
C MET A 1 34.56 -38.85 -39.71
N TRP A 2 34.08 -38.56 -38.50
CA TRP A 2 32.82 -37.84 -38.25
C TRP A 2 33.17 -36.65 -37.37
N TRP A 3 33.06 -35.44 -37.92
CA TRP A 3 33.20 -34.21 -37.14
C TRP A 3 31.80 -33.75 -36.72
N LYS A 4 31.52 -33.79 -35.42
CA LYS A 4 30.37 -33.13 -34.80
C LYS A 4 30.66 -31.64 -34.71
N LEU A 5 29.86 -30.82 -35.40
CA LEU A 5 29.73 -29.40 -35.11
C LEU A 5 28.95 -29.22 -33.81
N SER A 6 29.62 -28.79 -32.76
CA SER A 6 28.97 -28.27 -31.55
C SER A 6 28.67 -26.79 -31.77
N PHE A 7 27.39 -26.46 -31.90
CA PHE A 7 26.88 -25.09 -31.75
C PHE A 7 27.11 -24.65 -30.30
N ILE A 8 27.99 -23.68 -30.08
CA ILE A 8 28.03 -22.91 -28.84
C ILE A 8 27.09 -21.73 -29.04
N THR A 9 25.84 -21.88 -28.62
CA THR A 9 24.94 -20.74 -28.41
C THR A 9 25.37 -20.07 -27.11
N ILE A 10 26.13 -18.98 -27.20
CA ILE A 10 26.44 -18.13 -26.05
C ILE A 10 25.15 -17.39 -25.69
N PHE A 11 24.42 -17.89 -24.70
CA PHE A 11 23.45 -17.08 -23.97
C PHE A 11 24.25 -16.08 -23.11
N CYS A 12 24.54 -14.90 -23.67
CA CYS A 12 24.90 -13.74 -22.87
C CYS A 12 23.64 -13.21 -22.17
N THR A 13 23.19 -13.88 -21.11
CA THR A 13 22.38 -13.21 -20.10
C THR A 13 23.31 -12.30 -19.32
N LEU A 14 23.30 -11.01 -19.68
CA LEU A 14 23.95 -9.97 -18.89
C LEU A 14 23.16 -9.86 -17.57
N ASN A 15 23.53 -10.66 -16.57
CA ASN A 15 23.03 -10.49 -15.21
C ASN A 15 23.58 -9.16 -14.69
N ILE A 16 22.80 -8.09 -14.83
CA ILE A 16 23.13 -6.83 -14.18
C ILE A 16 22.92 -7.05 -12.67
N LEU A 17 24.03 -7.22 -11.94
CA LEU A 17 24.00 -7.33 -10.49
C LEU A 17 23.41 -6.04 -9.91
N ALA A 18 22.48 -6.16 -8.97
CA ALA A 18 21.82 -5.02 -8.31
C ALA A 18 22.81 -4.00 -7.72
N ASP A 19 24.01 -4.45 -7.33
CA ASP A 19 25.07 -3.59 -6.80
C ASP A 19 25.70 -2.65 -7.84
N ASN A 20 25.56 -2.94 -9.14
CA ASN A 20 26.04 -2.09 -10.24
C ASN A 20 25.06 -0.96 -10.62
N ILE A 21 23.81 -0.99 -10.12
CA ILE A 21 22.80 0.06 -10.34
C ILE A 21 22.55 0.79 -9.02
N LYS A 22 23.56 1.55 -8.58
CA LYS A 22 23.40 2.62 -7.58
C LYS A 22 23.50 3.95 -8.32
N VAL A 23 22.38 4.40 -8.88
CA VAL A 23 22.38 5.70 -9.57
C VAL A 23 22.27 6.80 -8.52
N SER A 24 23.15 7.80 -8.57
CA SER A 24 23.00 8.98 -7.72
C SER A 24 21.73 9.71 -8.12
N ALA A 25 20.77 9.75 -7.20
CA ALA A 25 19.45 10.31 -7.42
C ALA A 25 19.44 11.80 -7.81
N GLN A 26 20.51 12.53 -7.47
CA GLN A 26 20.72 13.92 -7.90
C GLN A 26 20.70 14.10 -9.42
N SER A 27 20.95 13.04 -10.21
CA SER A 27 21.06 13.11 -11.66
C SER A 27 19.75 12.85 -12.43
N ILE A 28 18.64 12.48 -11.77
CA ILE A 28 17.50 11.84 -12.47
C ILE A 28 16.25 12.72 -12.63
N ASN A 29 16.01 13.74 -11.81
CA ASN A 29 14.99 14.77 -12.06
C ASN A 29 15.03 15.85 -10.97
N SER A 30 14.70 17.10 -11.31
CA SER A 30 14.75 18.27 -10.41
C SER A 30 13.69 18.31 -9.29
N ASN A 31 12.89 17.25 -9.10
CA ASN A 31 11.69 17.27 -8.26
C ASN A 31 11.75 16.30 -7.06
N LEU A 32 12.94 16.04 -6.53
CA LEU A 32 13.07 15.25 -5.29
C LEU A 32 12.78 16.15 -4.08
N THR A 33 11.73 15.80 -3.33
CA THR A 33 11.47 16.39 -2.01
C THR A 33 12.25 15.59 -0.97
N CYS A 34 13.10 16.26 -0.19
CA CYS A 34 13.85 15.67 0.93
C CYS A 34 13.51 16.38 2.23
N ASN A 35 13.78 15.73 3.37
CA ASN A 35 13.71 16.33 4.70
C ASN A 35 12.31 16.79 5.12
N TYR A 36 11.25 16.21 4.56
CA TYR A 36 9.91 16.48 5.04
C TYR A 36 9.76 15.83 6.45
N PRO A 37 9.20 16.53 7.46
CA PRO A 37 9.24 16.04 8.83
C PRO A 37 8.57 14.68 9.01
N LEU A 38 9.27 13.70 9.60
CA LEU A 38 8.81 12.31 9.74
C LEU A 38 7.41 12.20 10.35
N TRP A 39 7.09 13.03 11.32
CA TRP A 39 5.86 12.91 12.11
C TRP A 39 4.69 13.75 11.61
N GLN A 40 4.91 14.53 10.55
CA GLN A 40 3.87 15.39 9.99
C GLN A 40 3.15 14.67 8.88
N LYS A 41 1.82 14.81 8.87
CA LYS A 41 1.00 14.46 7.73
C LYS A 41 1.30 15.44 6.59
N PRO A 42 1.77 14.98 5.42
CA PRO A 42 1.89 15.85 4.25
C PRO A 42 0.50 16.36 3.85
N PRO A 43 0.38 17.64 3.41
CA PRO A 43 -0.89 18.17 2.96
C PRO A 43 -1.33 17.46 1.67
N SER A 44 -2.64 17.35 1.45
CA SER A 44 -3.16 16.97 0.14
C SER A 44 -2.96 18.13 -0.84
N THR A 45 -2.36 17.86 -2.00
CA THR A 45 -2.16 18.85 -3.07
C THR A 45 -3.17 18.70 -4.20
N ASP A 46 -3.80 17.53 -4.28
CA ASP A 46 -4.81 17.17 -5.26
C ASP A 46 -5.89 16.40 -4.52
N VAL A 47 -7.11 16.96 -4.50
CA VAL A 47 -8.24 16.42 -3.74
C VAL A 47 -9.42 16.25 -4.69
N LYS A 48 -10.14 15.14 -4.52
CA LYS A 48 -11.41 14.89 -5.19
C LYS A 48 -12.46 14.50 -4.16
N ASN A 49 -13.60 15.18 -4.20
CA ASN A 49 -14.81 14.76 -3.50
C ASN A 49 -15.64 13.87 -4.44
N ILE A 50 -16.11 12.74 -3.93
CA ILE A 50 -17.00 11.82 -4.62
C ILE A 50 -18.26 11.65 -3.78
N VAL A 51 -19.41 11.95 -4.38
CA VAL A 51 -20.71 11.98 -3.70
C VAL A 51 -21.52 10.75 -4.09
N GLY A 52 -21.71 9.82 -3.16
CA GLY A 52 -22.73 8.78 -3.23
C GLY A 52 -24.05 9.29 -2.67
N SER A 53 -25.07 8.42 -2.58
CA SER A 53 -26.40 8.86 -2.13
C SER A 53 -26.42 9.15 -0.63
N GLU A 54 -25.84 8.27 0.18
CA GLU A 54 -25.86 8.33 1.66
C GLU A 54 -24.50 8.69 2.27
N VAL A 55 -23.44 8.52 1.49
CA VAL A 55 -22.04 8.64 1.90
C VAL A 55 -21.29 9.42 0.82
N SER A 56 -20.40 10.32 1.24
CA SER A 56 -19.41 10.95 0.38
C SER A 56 -18.00 10.64 0.86
N VAL A 57 -17.02 10.77 -0.03
CA VAL A 57 -15.60 10.55 0.29
C VAL A 57 -14.76 11.68 -0.28
N ASN A 58 -13.88 12.25 0.53
CA ASN A 58 -12.76 13.05 0.03
C ASN A 58 -11.52 12.17 -0.06
N ILE A 59 -10.91 12.11 -1.25
CA ILE A 59 -9.62 11.46 -1.47
C ILE A 59 -8.61 12.54 -1.81
N GLY A 60 -7.46 12.52 -1.14
CA GLY A 60 -6.37 13.44 -1.42
C GLY A 60 -5.02 12.75 -1.50
N VAL A 61 -4.22 13.18 -2.48
CA VAL A 61 -2.84 12.74 -2.68
C VAL A 61 -1.88 13.91 -2.50
N ASN A 62 -0.62 13.62 -2.16
CA ASN A 62 0.45 14.60 -2.15
C ASN A 62 1.34 14.41 -3.40
N ARG A 63 1.29 15.37 -4.31
CA ARG A 63 2.01 15.33 -5.58
C ARG A 63 3.52 15.37 -5.41
N ASP A 64 4.01 16.04 -4.37
CA ASP A 64 5.45 16.22 -4.09
C ASP A 64 6.09 14.94 -3.54
N LEU A 65 5.27 14.00 -3.09
CA LEU A 65 5.65 12.68 -2.60
C LEU A 65 5.08 11.57 -3.49
N GLY A 66 5.28 11.69 -4.81
CA GLY A 66 4.91 10.66 -5.78
C GLY A 66 3.42 10.40 -5.92
N GLY A 67 2.55 11.23 -5.35
CA GLY A 67 1.11 11.00 -5.28
C GLY A 67 0.66 10.14 -4.12
N VAL A 68 1.46 9.96 -3.07
CA VAL A 68 1.05 9.14 -1.93
C VAL A 68 -0.30 9.62 -1.39
N GLY A 69 -1.23 8.69 -1.12
CA GLY A 69 -2.51 9.04 -0.54
C GLY A 69 -2.31 9.53 0.88
N VAL A 70 -2.75 10.74 1.17
CA VAL A 70 -2.62 11.39 2.47
C VAL A 70 -3.97 11.75 3.07
N GLN A 71 -5.06 11.70 2.30
CA GLN A 71 -6.39 11.98 2.78
C GLN A 71 -7.38 10.95 2.26
N PHE A 72 -8.16 10.43 3.19
CA PHE A 72 -9.33 9.61 2.93
C PHE A 72 -10.35 9.94 4.01
N ASP A 73 -11.31 10.79 3.69
CA ASP A 73 -12.34 11.21 4.64
C ASP A 73 -13.65 10.53 4.32
N LEU A 74 -14.27 9.91 5.32
CA LEU A 74 -15.62 9.39 5.25
C LEU A 74 -16.61 10.48 5.69
N ILE A 75 -17.67 10.67 4.91
CA ILE A 75 -18.68 11.70 5.14
C ILE A 75 -20.05 11.04 5.17
N ASN A 76 -20.75 11.18 6.30
CA ASN A 76 -22.18 10.90 6.37
C ASN A 76 -22.93 12.08 5.74
N ASN A 77 -23.68 11.84 4.66
CA ASN A 77 -24.38 12.93 3.95
C ASN A 77 -25.48 13.62 4.77
N ASN A 78 -25.91 13.01 5.89
CA ASN A 78 -26.81 13.66 6.85
C ASN A 78 -26.08 14.64 7.79
N SER A 79 -24.74 14.66 7.76
CA SER A 79 -23.89 15.54 8.56
C SER A 79 -22.61 15.92 7.78
N PRO A 80 -22.75 16.59 6.62
CA PRO A 80 -21.65 16.78 5.66
C PRO A 80 -20.53 17.72 6.16
N GLN A 81 -20.80 18.52 7.20
CA GLN A 81 -19.83 19.46 7.79
C GLN A 81 -18.84 18.80 8.75
N SER A 82 -18.93 17.48 8.96
CA SER A 82 -18.10 16.74 9.91
C SER A 82 -17.45 15.53 9.25
N PRO A 83 -16.56 15.73 8.26
CA PRO A 83 -15.80 14.65 7.65
C PRO A 83 -14.89 13.97 8.67
N VAL A 84 -14.75 12.65 8.58
CA VAL A 84 -13.85 11.87 9.44
C VAL A 84 -12.71 11.30 8.59
N GLY A 85 -11.51 11.86 8.74
CA GLY A 85 -10.30 11.35 8.11
C GLY A 85 -9.85 10.06 8.76
N ILE A 86 -9.86 8.94 8.01
CA ILE A 86 -9.53 7.61 8.55
C ILE A 86 -8.08 7.19 8.30
N LEU A 87 -7.37 7.91 7.43
CA LEU A 87 -6.02 7.54 7.00
C LEU A 87 -4.97 8.01 8.01
N GLU A 88 -4.15 7.07 8.48
CA GLU A 88 -2.90 7.41 9.14
C GLU A 88 -1.90 7.83 8.07
N ALA A 89 -1.60 9.11 7.98
CA ALA A 89 -0.64 9.65 7.01
C ALA A 89 0.47 10.47 7.67
N ARG A 90 0.57 10.43 9.01
CA ARG A 90 1.78 10.91 9.72
C ARG A 90 2.89 9.93 9.35
N SER A 91 3.95 10.46 8.75
CA SER A 91 4.94 9.65 8.02
C SER A 91 4.39 8.94 6.79
N ALA A 92 3.69 9.63 5.88
CA ALA A 92 3.19 9.05 4.62
C ALA A 92 4.26 8.29 3.81
N ALA A 93 5.53 8.59 4.04
CA ALA A 93 6.71 7.81 3.62
C ALA A 93 6.74 6.32 4.03
N GLY A 94 6.01 5.92 5.07
CA GLY A 94 5.71 4.53 5.34
C GLY A 94 4.43 4.35 6.15
N SER A 95 3.47 5.24 5.89
CA SER A 95 2.06 5.15 6.22
C SER A 95 1.25 5.70 5.02
N GLY A 96 -0.01 6.08 5.17
CA GLY A 96 -0.84 6.64 4.11
C GLY A 96 -1.53 5.58 3.26
N TRP A 97 -1.81 5.90 2.00
CA TRP A 97 -2.34 4.95 1.02
C TRP A 97 -1.37 4.88 -0.15
N GLN A 98 -0.67 3.75 -0.26
CA GLN A 98 0.49 3.67 -1.13
C GLN A 98 0.72 2.27 -1.70
N THR A 99 1.46 2.23 -2.79
CA THR A 99 1.98 0.98 -3.36
C THR A 99 3.40 0.74 -2.88
N SER A 100 3.71 -0.50 -2.55
CA SER A 100 5.06 -0.97 -2.29
C SER A 100 5.35 -2.22 -3.11
N PHE A 101 6.63 -2.47 -3.38
CA PHE A 101 7.09 -3.71 -3.97
C PHE A 101 8.40 -4.17 -3.35
N LEU A 102 8.57 -5.49 -3.32
CA LEU A 102 9.71 -6.16 -2.71
C LEU A 102 10.41 -7.02 -3.75
N LEU A 103 11.73 -6.90 -3.80
CA LEU A 103 12.61 -7.67 -4.69
C LEU A 103 13.48 -8.58 -3.87
N THR A 104 13.48 -9.89 -4.16
CA THR A 104 14.46 -10.80 -3.55
C THR A 104 15.66 -10.97 -4.48
N ASP A 105 16.78 -10.43 -4.03
CA ASP A 105 18.08 -10.48 -4.69
C ASP A 105 18.83 -11.71 -4.19
N GLN A 106 18.86 -12.76 -5.03
CA GLN A 106 19.56 -14.00 -4.70
C GLN A 106 21.07 -13.79 -4.61
N SER A 107 21.64 -12.91 -5.43
CA SER A 107 23.09 -12.73 -5.55
C SER A 107 23.69 -12.11 -4.29
N SER A 108 22.99 -11.15 -3.70
CA SER A 108 23.41 -10.47 -2.47
C SER A 108 22.62 -10.93 -1.23
N ASN A 109 21.90 -12.05 -1.33
CA ASN A 109 21.06 -12.65 -0.29
C ASN A 109 20.25 -11.63 0.53
N ARG A 110 19.43 -10.81 -0.14
CA ARG A 110 18.70 -9.71 0.50
C ARG A 110 17.31 -9.53 -0.09
N ILE A 111 16.46 -8.82 0.68
CA ILE A 111 15.18 -8.31 0.20
C ILE A 111 15.30 -6.79 0.11
N ILE A 112 14.97 -6.20 -1.04
CA ILE A 112 14.99 -4.75 -1.25
C ILE A 112 13.54 -4.27 -1.30
N VAL A 113 13.21 -3.25 -0.50
CA VAL A 113 11.86 -2.73 -0.34
C VAL A 113 11.75 -1.35 -0.96
N PHE A 114 10.71 -1.16 -1.76
CA PHE A 114 10.41 0.07 -2.47
C PHE A 114 9.01 0.54 -2.11
N ASN A 115 8.87 1.83 -1.85
CA ASN A 115 7.58 2.47 -1.58
C ASN A 115 7.39 3.65 -2.53
N GLN A 116 6.13 3.99 -2.83
CA GLN A 116 5.78 5.16 -3.66
C GLN A 116 6.36 6.47 -3.11
N ALA A 117 6.31 6.64 -1.79
CA ALA A 117 7.05 7.64 -1.03
C ALA A 117 7.78 6.90 0.09
N SER A 118 8.90 7.43 0.57
CA SER A 118 9.81 6.68 1.45
C SER A 118 10.40 7.59 2.53
N GLY A 119 11.00 7.02 3.57
CA GLY A 119 11.55 7.82 4.67
C GLY A 119 11.22 7.38 6.08
N ASN A 120 10.60 6.21 6.30
CA ASN A 120 10.59 5.62 7.64
C ASN A 120 11.99 5.14 8.06
N SER A 121 12.86 4.90 7.08
CA SER A 121 14.20 4.35 7.30
C SER A 121 15.25 5.42 7.60
N ILE A 122 14.96 6.70 7.36
CA ILE A 122 15.80 7.83 7.77
C ILE A 122 14.98 8.78 8.64
N ASN A 123 15.58 9.77 9.31
CA ASN A 123 14.86 10.68 10.20
C ASN A 123 13.94 11.70 9.48
N SER A 124 13.51 11.43 8.25
CA SER A 124 12.69 12.31 7.43
C SER A 124 12.02 11.58 6.25
N GLN A 125 10.90 12.15 5.78
CA GLN A 125 10.18 11.70 4.60
C GLN A 125 10.79 12.31 3.32
N TRP A 126 10.70 11.56 2.23
CA TRP A 126 11.14 11.96 0.90
C TRP A 126 10.31 11.29 -0.20
N GLY A 127 10.33 11.89 -1.38
CA GLY A 127 9.63 11.37 -2.55
C GLY A 127 9.88 12.21 -3.79
N TYR A 128 9.62 11.63 -4.96
CA TYR A 128 9.73 12.34 -6.24
C TYR A 128 8.39 12.95 -6.62
N GLY A 129 8.37 14.27 -6.82
CA GLY A 129 7.19 15.02 -7.18
C GLY A 129 6.69 14.70 -8.59
N ASN A 130 5.37 14.58 -8.78
CA ASN A 130 4.73 14.32 -10.07
C ASN A 130 3.77 15.45 -10.46
N THR A 131 3.41 15.50 -11.74
CA THR A 131 2.31 16.36 -12.21
C THR A 131 1.02 15.55 -12.28
N PHE A 132 -0.10 16.15 -11.88
CA PHE A 132 -1.40 15.48 -11.79
C PHE A 132 -2.46 16.16 -12.66
N SER A 133 -3.35 15.33 -13.22
CA SER A 133 -4.66 15.73 -13.74
C SER A 133 -5.72 15.05 -12.88
N GLY A 134 -6.32 15.80 -11.94
CA GLY A 134 -7.15 15.21 -10.89
C GLY A 134 -6.33 14.28 -10.00
N LEU A 135 -6.76 13.02 -9.84
CA LEU A 135 -6.03 11.99 -9.08
C LEU A 135 -5.22 11.03 -9.97
N ALA A 136 -4.86 11.47 -11.18
CA ALA A 136 -4.03 10.71 -12.10
C ALA A 136 -2.72 11.45 -12.37
N ALA A 137 -1.59 10.79 -12.09
CA ALA A 137 -0.28 11.28 -12.46
C ALA A 137 -0.11 11.23 -13.99
N VAL A 138 0.38 12.32 -14.59
CA VAL A 138 0.56 12.42 -16.05
C VAL A 138 1.89 11.83 -16.52
N SER A 139 2.86 11.70 -15.62
CA SER A 139 4.21 11.20 -15.91
C SER A 139 4.65 10.09 -14.96
N TYR A 140 5.67 9.35 -15.39
CA TYR A 140 6.38 8.37 -14.58
C TYR A 140 7.45 9.04 -13.73
N ASN A 141 7.56 8.67 -12.46
CA ASN A 141 8.59 9.15 -11.54
C ASN A 141 9.50 8.02 -11.06
N PRO A 142 10.80 8.31 -10.79
CA PRO A 142 11.71 7.31 -10.22
C PRO A 142 11.18 6.74 -8.91
N ILE A 143 11.30 5.42 -8.72
CA ILE A 143 11.04 4.75 -7.45
C ILE A 143 12.35 4.19 -6.90
N VAL A 144 12.79 4.77 -5.79
CA VAL A 144 14.04 4.41 -5.13
C VAL A 144 13.73 3.57 -3.90
N SER A 145 14.60 2.61 -3.57
CA SER A 145 14.42 1.77 -2.39
C SER A 145 14.37 2.60 -1.10
N ASP A 146 13.49 2.21 -0.17
CA ASP A 146 13.42 2.78 1.19
C ASP A 146 14.43 2.10 2.11
N HIS A 147 14.55 0.78 2.01
CA HIS A 147 15.52 -0.01 2.76
C HIS A 147 15.77 -1.37 2.10
N TYR A 148 16.70 -2.13 2.67
CA TYR A 148 16.85 -3.55 2.40
C TYR A 148 17.07 -4.36 3.67
N HIS A 149 16.70 -5.63 3.63
CA HIS A 149 16.90 -6.62 4.68
C HIS A 149 18.07 -7.54 4.30
N PRO A 150 19.28 -7.36 4.88
CA PRO A 150 20.37 -8.30 4.69
C PRO A 150 19.99 -9.68 5.23
N ASP A 151 20.50 -10.73 4.59
CA ASP A 151 20.22 -12.13 4.94
C ASP A 151 18.72 -12.49 4.94
N ARG A 152 17.88 -11.63 4.32
CA ARG A 152 16.42 -11.73 4.31
C ARG A 152 15.80 -11.67 5.70
N ASP A 153 16.50 -11.06 6.65
CA ASP A 153 16.05 -10.90 8.02
C ASP A 153 15.32 -9.56 8.19
N PHE A 154 13.98 -9.60 8.26
CA PHE A 154 13.15 -8.40 8.44
C PHE A 154 13.40 -7.67 9.78
N SER A 155 14.03 -8.33 10.76
CA SER A 155 14.42 -7.67 12.02
C SER A 155 15.64 -6.77 11.87
N ARG A 156 16.38 -6.93 10.76
CA ARG A 156 17.56 -6.13 10.42
C ARG A 156 17.27 -5.37 9.13
N SER A 157 17.11 -4.06 9.23
CA SER A 157 16.87 -3.21 8.07
C SER A 157 18.00 -2.22 7.91
N VAL A 158 18.50 -2.07 6.69
CA VAL A 158 19.46 -1.02 6.35
C VAL A 158 18.76 0.01 5.49
N ALA A 159 18.67 1.21 6.04
CA ALA A 159 18.05 2.34 5.37
C ALA A 159 18.76 2.73 4.08
N THR A 160 17.96 3.10 3.09
CA THR A 160 18.41 3.67 1.83
C THR A 160 17.67 4.97 1.56
N SER A 161 18.34 5.97 1.00
CA SER A 161 17.69 7.17 0.53
C SER A 161 18.49 7.90 -0.56
N PRO A 162 17.80 8.49 -1.54
CA PRO A 162 18.39 9.45 -2.47
C PRO A 162 18.83 10.77 -1.81
N CYS A 163 18.35 11.06 -0.60
CA CYS A 163 18.60 12.30 0.13
C CYS A 163 19.88 12.28 0.98
N LEU A 164 20.56 11.13 1.07
CA LEU A 164 21.82 11.00 1.80
C LEU A 164 23.02 11.46 0.96
N ASN A 165 24.12 11.80 1.63
CA ASN A 165 25.40 12.13 0.97
C ASN A 165 26.52 11.20 1.48
N PRO A 166 26.98 10.22 0.69
CA PRO A 166 26.52 9.91 -0.67
C PRO A 166 25.11 9.30 -0.69
N SER A 167 24.42 9.43 -1.84
CA SER A 167 23.10 8.81 -2.05
C SER A 167 23.22 7.29 -1.97
N THR A 168 22.36 6.65 -1.18
CA THR A 168 22.36 5.21 -0.96
C THR A 168 21.00 4.66 -1.34
N GLY A 169 20.76 4.23 -2.58
CA GLY A 169 19.46 3.67 -2.96
C GLY A 169 19.52 2.92 -4.28
N TYR A 170 18.67 1.90 -4.40
CA TYR A 170 18.49 1.16 -5.64
C TYR A 170 17.37 1.79 -6.46
N LEU A 171 17.51 1.79 -7.79
CA LEU A 171 16.50 2.32 -8.71
C LEU A 171 16.34 1.36 -9.88
N PHE A 172 15.20 0.68 -9.95
CA PHE A 172 14.89 -0.28 -11.02
C PHE A 172 13.62 0.08 -11.80
N GLU A 173 12.70 0.81 -11.17
CA GLU A 173 11.38 1.11 -11.71
C GLU A 173 11.12 2.62 -11.70
N ASP A 174 10.30 3.06 -12.65
CA ASP A 174 9.48 4.25 -12.47
C ASP A 174 8.06 3.87 -12.08
N GLY A 175 7.37 4.76 -11.37
CA GLY A 175 5.99 4.58 -10.94
C GLY A 175 5.07 5.70 -11.39
N ARG A 176 3.80 5.36 -11.64
CA ARG A 176 2.74 6.31 -11.98
C ARG A 176 1.42 5.90 -11.33
N LEU A 177 0.87 6.78 -10.51
CA LEU A 177 -0.42 6.60 -9.84
C LEU A 177 -1.59 6.99 -10.74
N HIS A 178 -2.67 6.22 -10.69
CA HIS A 178 -3.97 6.57 -11.23
C HIS A 178 -5.08 6.12 -10.27
N ILE A 179 -5.82 7.08 -9.69
CA ILE A 179 -7.02 6.77 -8.90
C ILE A 179 -8.26 7.09 -9.74
N GLY A 180 -8.89 6.03 -10.27
CA GLY A 180 -10.20 6.11 -10.91
C GLY A 180 -11.30 6.21 -9.86
N THR A 181 -12.29 7.07 -10.08
CA THR A 181 -13.44 7.17 -9.17
C THR A 181 -14.76 7.32 -9.91
N GLY A 182 -15.83 6.80 -9.31
CA GLY A 182 -17.19 6.91 -9.84
C GLY A 182 -18.23 6.51 -8.80
N THR A 183 -19.46 6.29 -9.25
CA THR A 183 -20.54 5.74 -8.43
C THR A 183 -21.18 4.55 -9.15
N VAL A 184 -21.71 3.61 -8.36
CA VAL A 184 -22.45 2.44 -8.84
C VAL A 184 -23.83 2.42 -8.21
N GLN A 185 -24.85 2.15 -9.03
CA GLN A 185 -26.23 2.08 -8.56
C GLN A 185 -26.50 0.77 -7.82
N THR A 186 -27.32 0.86 -6.79
CA THR A 186 -27.76 -0.22 -5.92
C THR A 186 -29.27 -0.11 -5.69
N SER A 187 -29.88 -1.14 -5.10
CA SER A 187 -31.27 -1.05 -4.63
C SER A 187 -31.46 -0.07 -3.46
N PHE A 188 -30.38 0.47 -2.88
CA PHE A 188 -30.36 1.39 -1.74
C PHE A 188 -29.69 2.73 -2.09
N GLY A 189 -29.81 3.18 -3.34
CA GLY A 189 -29.16 4.39 -3.86
C GLY A 189 -27.82 4.10 -4.53
N SER A 190 -26.81 4.94 -4.36
CA SER A 190 -25.51 4.77 -5.04
C SER A 190 -24.35 4.66 -4.06
N ALA A 191 -23.54 3.61 -4.22
CA ALA A 191 -22.24 3.47 -3.58
C ALA A 191 -21.16 4.15 -4.43
N ILE A 192 -20.04 4.49 -3.80
CA ILE A 192 -18.86 5.04 -4.46
C ILE A 192 -17.95 3.89 -4.88
N THR A 193 -17.36 3.98 -6.07
CA THR A 193 -16.30 3.06 -6.52
C THR A 193 -15.00 3.83 -6.70
N ILE A 194 -13.91 3.23 -6.23
CA ILE A 194 -12.56 3.79 -6.30
C ILE A 194 -11.63 2.67 -6.77
N THR A 195 -10.89 2.90 -7.84
CA THR A 195 -9.84 1.98 -8.30
C THR A 195 -8.51 2.67 -8.14
N ASN A 196 -7.67 2.14 -7.25
CA ASN A 196 -6.30 2.61 -7.10
C ASN A 196 -5.38 1.74 -7.92
N GLN A 197 -4.86 2.32 -9.00
CA GLN A 197 -3.95 1.65 -9.91
C GLN A 197 -2.58 2.30 -9.80
N TYR A 198 -1.55 1.49 -9.64
CA TYR A 198 -0.16 1.92 -9.73
C TYR A 198 0.51 1.19 -10.87
N THR A 199 1.09 1.94 -11.80
CA THR A 199 1.80 1.38 -12.95
C THR A 199 3.30 1.54 -12.76
N LEU A 200 4.01 0.43 -12.84
CA LEU A 200 5.46 0.38 -12.81
C LEU A 200 6.01 0.24 -14.23
N ARG A 201 7.09 0.97 -14.54
CA ARG A 201 7.81 0.88 -15.80
C ARG A 201 9.28 0.56 -15.54
N SER A 202 9.74 -0.53 -16.12
CA SER A 202 11.10 -1.02 -15.90
C SER A 202 12.15 -0.11 -16.57
N ARG A 203 13.19 0.28 -15.82
CA ARG A 203 14.33 1.04 -16.33
C ARG A 203 15.44 0.17 -16.91
N TYR A 204 15.43 -1.12 -16.64
CA TYR A 204 16.46 -2.08 -17.02
C TYR A 204 15.86 -3.45 -17.34
N ASP A 205 16.62 -4.33 -17.98
CA ASP A 205 16.29 -5.76 -17.93
C ASP A 205 16.62 -6.28 -16.53
N GLN A 206 15.64 -6.94 -15.89
CA GLN A 206 15.76 -7.40 -14.52
C GLN A 206 15.46 -8.90 -14.40
N TYR A 207 16.15 -9.54 -13.45
CA TYR A 207 15.88 -10.93 -13.06
C TYR A 207 15.90 -11.03 -11.53
N TRP A 208 14.81 -11.53 -10.95
CA TRP A 208 14.66 -11.63 -9.49
C TRP A 208 14.20 -13.02 -9.08
N GLN A 209 14.64 -13.45 -7.89
CA GLN A 209 14.18 -14.72 -7.33
C GLN A 209 12.69 -14.66 -6.96
N SER A 210 12.24 -13.53 -6.45
CA SER A 210 10.83 -13.24 -6.24
C SER A 210 10.57 -11.75 -6.33
N TRP A 211 9.36 -11.44 -6.75
CA TRP A 211 8.85 -10.09 -6.93
C TRP A 211 7.43 -10.02 -6.38
N THR A 212 7.22 -9.16 -5.41
CA THR A 212 5.93 -8.95 -4.76
C THR A 212 5.51 -7.51 -4.93
N ALA A 213 4.26 -7.28 -5.30
CA ALA A 213 3.64 -5.95 -5.21
C ALA A 213 2.40 -6.00 -4.33
N GLU A 214 2.27 -4.97 -3.51
CA GLU A 214 1.15 -4.80 -2.60
C GLU A 214 0.68 -3.35 -2.59
N GLN A 215 -0.56 -3.16 -2.17
CA GLN A 215 -1.09 -1.85 -1.82
C GLN A 215 -1.45 -1.81 -0.34
N ALA A 216 -0.87 -0.85 0.36
CA ALA A 216 -1.05 -0.65 1.78
C ALA A 216 -2.01 0.51 2.03
N PHE A 217 -2.98 0.29 2.93
CA PHE A 217 -3.92 1.27 3.43
C PHE A 217 -3.75 1.38 4.95
N TYR A 218 -3.09 2.44 5.39
CA TYR A 218 -2.78 2.67 6.80
C TYR A 218 -3.88 3.48 7.46
N ILE A 219 -4.47 2.92 8.50
CA ILE A 219 -5.64 3.46 9.19
C ILE A 219 -5.21 4.04 10.54
N ASP A 220 -5.69 5.23 10.86
CA ASP A 220 -5.46 5.86 12.15
C ASP A 220 -6.16 5.03 13.25
N LYS A 221 -5.37 4.49 14.18
CA LYS A 221 -5.88 3.60 15.23
C LYS A 221 -6.81 4.32 16.21
N GLN A 222 -6.58 5.61 16.48
CA GLN A 222 -7.47 6.41 17.30
C GLN A 222 -8.83 6.56 16.63
N ILE A 223 -8.85 6.89 15.33
CA ILE A 223 -10.08 7.01 14.55
C ILE A 223 -10.80 5.66 14.42
N ALA A 224 -10.04 4.58 14.21
CA ALA A 224 -10.59 3.23 14.21
C ALA A 224 -11.27 2.87 15.54
N SER A 225 -10.66 3.23 16.67
CA SER A 225 -11.24 3.01 18.00
C SER A 225 -12.47 3.89 18.25
N GLN A 226 -12.41 5.19 17.93
CA GLN A 226 -13.52 6.13 18.12
C GLN A 226 -14.74 5.77 17.27
N GLY A 227 -14.51 5.33 16.03
CA GLY A 227 -15.55 4.87 15.11
C GLY A 227 -15.94 3.40 15.30
N ASN A 228 -15.42 2.70 16.32
CA ASN A 228 -15.63 1.26 16.54
C ASN A 228 -15.47 0.43 15.25
N MET A 229 -14.30 0.56 14.63
CA MET A 229 -13.98 -0.09 13.37
C MET A 229 -14.07 -1.61 13.48
N ARG A 230 -14.80 -2.22 12.56
CA ARG A 230 -14.94 -3.68 12.45
C ARG A 230 -14.45 -4.13 11.08
N VAL A 231 -13.71 -5.23 11.05
CA VAL A 231 -13.23 -5.85 9.82
C VAL A 231 -13.91 -7.21 9.65
N TYR A 232 -14.37 -7.45 8.43
CA TYR A 232 -14.98 -8.70 8.00
C TYR A 232 -14.20 -9.24 6.81
N LEU A 233 -13.84 -10.51 6.86
CA LEU A 233 -13.03 -11.19 5.86
C LEU A 233 -13.84 -12.30 5.21
N ARG A 234 -13.85 -12.34 3.88
CA ARG A 234 -14.53 -13.40 3.12
C ARG A 234 -13.51 -14.25 2.38
N GLY A 235 -13.47 -15.54 2.68
CA GLY A 235 -12.62 -16.50 1.99
C GLY A 235 -12.90 -16.56 0.49
N TYR A 236 -11.85 -16.86 -0.29
CA TYR A 236 -11.97 -17.02 -1.74
C TYR A 236 -13.04 -18.05 -2.11
N GLY A 237 -13.89 -17.73 -3.08
CA GLY A 237 -15.00 -18.62 -3.47
C GLY A 237 -16.08 -18.75 -2.40
N ASN A 238 -16.19 -17.79 -1.48
CA ASN A 238 -17.21 -17.74 -0.43
C ASN A 238 -17.12 -18.90 0.59
N THR A 239 -15.95 -19.51 0.75
CA THR A 239 -15.75 -20.72 1.57
C THR A 239 -15.91 -20.50 3.08
N TRP A 240 -15.64 -19.29 3.56
CA TRP A 240 -15.75 -18.93 4.97
C TRP A 240 -16.03 -17.43 5.12
N LEU A 241 -16.52 -17.02 6.29
CA LEU A 241 -16.69 -15.62 6.70
C LEU A 241 -16.13 -15.49 8.11
N GLU A 242 -15.38 -14.42 8.34
CA GLU A 242 -14.82 -14.12 9.65
C GLU A 242 -15.03 -12.65 10.00
N GLY A 243 -15.39 -12.37 11.25
CA GLY A 243 -15.70 -11.03 11.74
C GLY A 243 -16.82 -11.06 12.79
N PRO A 244 -17.08 -9.94 13.49
CA PRO A 244 -16.34 -8.70 13.43
C PRO A 244 -14.97 -8.78 14.13
N ILE A 245 -13.89 -8.44 13.42
CA ILE A 245 -12.56 -8.25 14.01
C ILE A 245 -12.43 -6.77 14.39
N GLN A 246 -11.97 -6.47 15.60
CA GLN A 246 -11.69 -5.10 16.06
C GLN A 246 -10.18 -4.86 16.15
N PRO A 247 -9.50 -4.51 15.04
CA PRO A 247 -8.04 -4.54 15.00
C PRO A 247 -7.37 -3.37 15.73
N PHE A 248 -8.13 -2.45 16.33
CA PHE A 248 -7.60 -1.47 17.28
C PHE A 248 -7.31 -2.09 18.66
N ASN A 249 -7.84 -3.28 18.95
CA ASN A 249 -7.52 -4.09 20.13
C ASN A 249 -6.59 -5.25 19.76
N SER A 250 -6.19 -6.08 20.73
CA SER A 250 -5.60 -7.37 20.41
C SER A 250 -6.64 -8.28 19.77
N TYR A 251 -6.29 -8.98 18.70
CA TYR A 251 -7.19 -9.86 17.94
C TYR A 251 -6.49 -11.14 17.49
N ASN A 252 -7.29 -12.12 17.09
CA ASN A 252 -6.84 -13.32 16.41
C ASN A 252 -7.62 -13.47 15.11
N ILE A 253 -6.97 -14.01 14.09
CA ILE A 253 -7.62 -14.40 12.84
C ILE A 253 -7.53 -15.93 12.73
N VAL A 254 -8.69 -16.60 12.66
CA VAL A 254 -8.78 -18.06 12.56
C VAL A 254 -8.28 -18.53 11.19
N HIS A 255 -8.67 -17.85 10.12
CA HIS A 255 -8.25 -18.16 8.75
C HIS A 255 -7.02 -17.34 8.32
N ALA A 256 -5.96 -17.43 9.12
CA ALA A 256 -4.65 -16.85 8.82
C ALA A 256 -3.63 -17.94 8.51
N SER A 257 -2.86 -17.76 7.44
CA SER A 257 -1.76 -18.65 7.08
C SER A 257 -0.60 -18.56 8.06
N SER A 258 -0.44 -17.38 8.67
CA SER A 258 0.56 -17.11 9.69
C SER A 258 0.18 -15.85 10.45
N GLY A 259 0.51 -15.78 11.73
CA GLY A 259 0.39 -14.55 12.48
C GLY A 259 0.51 -14.75 13.97
N SER A 260 0.59 -13.64 14.69
CA SER A 260 0.58 -13.65 16.14
C SER A 260 0.08 -12.31 16.66
N CYS A 261 -0.54 -12.36 17.83
CA CYS A 261 -0.91 -11.19 18.61
C CYS A 261 -0.52 -11.45 20.05
N ASN A 262 0.61 -10.89 20.47
CA ASN A 262 1.08 -11.00 21.84
C ASN A 262 0.90 -9.66 22.55
N SER A 263 0.38 -9.69 23.78
CA SER A 263 0.26 -8.50 24.63
C SER A 263 1.61 -7.80 24.83
N ASN A 264 2.71 -8.57 24.86
CA ASN A 264 4.08 -8.09 25.06
C ASN A 264 4.77 -7.64 23.76
N GLN A 265 4.16 -7.87 22.59
CA GLN A 265 4.67 -7.37 21.31
C GLN A 265 4.15 -5.96 21.03
N LEU A 266 4.89 -5.21 20.21
CA LEU A 266 4.55 -3.88 19.70
C LEU A 266 3.31 -3.87 18.78
N GLY A 267 2.63 -5.00 18.62
CA GLY A 267 1.54 -5.12 17.67
C GLY A 267 0.92 -6.50 17.57
N CYS A 268 0.02 -6.64 16.60
CA CYS A 268 -0.53 -7.91 16.12
C CYS A 268 -0.32 -7.94 14.61
N SER A 269 0.01 -9.09 14.05
CA SER A 269 0.30 -9.23 12.62
C SER A 269 -0.22 -10.57 12.14
N TYR A 270 -1.13 -10.55 11.17
CA TYR A 270 -1.69 -11.75 10.55
C TYR A 270 -1.70 -11.63 9.03
N GLN A 271 -1.12 -12.62 8.39
CA GLN A 271 -1.33 -12.89 6.98
C GLN A 271 -2.56 -13.79 6.83
N THR A 272 -3.56 -13.29 6.12
CA THR A 272 -4.80 -14.01 5.83
C THR A 272 -4.60 -15.13 4.82
N ASP A 273 -5.47 -16.14 4.83
CA ASP A 273 -5.66 -17.01 3.67
C ASP A 273 -6.24 -16.23 2.47
N ASN A 274 -6.31 -16.86 1.29
CA ASN A 274 -6.89 -16.22 0.10
C ASN A 274 -8.34 -15.75 0.34
N LEU A 275 -8.57 -14.48 0.02
CA LEU A 275 -9.81 -13.73 0.18
C LEU A 275 -10.51 -13.52 -1.17
N SER A 276 -11.84 -13.46 -1.11
CA SER A 276 -12.67 -12.84 -2.16
C SER A 276 -12.72 -11.32 -1.98
N TYR A 277 -12.89 -10.87 -0.73
CA TYR A 277 -12.94 -9.47 -0.34
C TYR A 277 -12.72 -9.30 1.18
N ALA A 278 -12.45 -8.07 1.59
CA ALA A 278 -12.54 -7.62 2.98
C ALA A 278 -13.49 -6.41 3.08
N VAL A 279 -14.17 -6.23 4.21
CA VAL A 279 -15.01 -5.05 4.48
C VAL A 279 -14.61 -4.43 5.80
N PHE A 280 -14.24 -3.16 5.76
CA PHE A 280 -13.95 -2.33 6.92
C PHE A 280 -15.17 -1.45 7.21
N VAL A 281 -15.67 -1.44 8.44
CA VAL A 281 -16.89 -0.71 8.80
C VAL A 281 -16.61 0.21 9.98
N TRP A 282 -16.91 1.50 9.83
CA TRP A 282 -16.89 2.49 10.91
C TRP A 282 -18.29 3.00 11.19
N ASN A 283 -18.57 3.33 12.45
CA ASN A 283 -19.70 4.17 12.81
C ASN A 283 -19.29 5.65 12.68
N ILE A 284 -19.85 6.35 11.69
CA ILE A 284 -19.60 7.76 11.43
C ILE A 284 -20.87 8.53 11.74
N LEU A 285 -20.89 9.18 12.91
CA LEU A 285 -22.00 10.01 13.38
C LEU A 285 -23.34 9.25 13.36
N GLY A 286 -23.35 8.03 13.93
CA GLY A 286 -24.54 7.19 14.04
C GLY A 286 -24.88 6.37 12.79
N LYS A 287 -24.10 6.49 11.70
CA LYS A 287 -24.28 5.68 10.47
C LYS A 287 -23.09 4.75 10.26
N ASP A 288 -23.36 3.47 10.04
CA ASP A 288 -22.34 2.51 9.64
C ASP A 288 -21.98 2.73 8.16
N ILE A 289 -20.72 3.13 7.93
CA ILE A 289 -20.12 3.33 6.61
C ILE A 289 -19.03 2.29 6.42
N GLY A 290 -19.12 1.55 5.32
CA GLY A 290 -18.17 0.50 4.98
C GLY A 290 -17.27 0.86 3.80
N ILE A 291 -16.07 0.28 3.79
CA ILE A 291 -15.16 0.20 2.66
C ILE A 291 -14.93 -1.28 2.35
N ALA A 292 -15.44 -1.77 1.22
CA ALA A 292 -15.14 -3.10 0.71
C ALA A 292 -13.89 -3.04 -0.19
N VAL A 293 -12.94 -3.95 0.02
CA VAL A 293 -11.68 -4.07 -0.74
C VAL A 293 -11.69 -5.40 -1.51
N HIS A 294 -11.43 -5.36 -2.82
CA HIS A 294 -11.38 -6.56 -3.65
C HIS A 294 -10.50 -6.38 -4.91
N ARG A 295 -10.26 -7.48 -5.63
CA ARG A 295 -9.41 -7.52 -6.83
C ARG A 295 -10.11 -8.06 -8.09
N GLY A 296 -11.32 -7.56 -8.35
CA GLY A 296 -12.02 -7.84 -9.62
C GLY A 296 -12.31 -9.32 -9.87
N GLY A 297 -12.54 -10.11 -8.80
CA GLY A 297 -12.79 -11.55 -8.88
C GLY A 297 -11.54 -12.44 -8.72
N ASN A 298 -10.34 -11.84 -8.73
CA ASN A 298 -9.11 -12.58 -8.43
C ASN A 298 -8.95 -12.78 -6.93
N PRO A 299 -8.52 -13.98 -6.48
CA PRO A 299 -8.13 -14.19 -5.09
C PRO A 299 -6.95 -13.31 -4.73
N PHE A 300 -6.88 -12.93 -3.47
CA PHE A 300 -5.72 -12.25 -2.91
C PHE A 300 -5.58 -12.61 -1.44
N TYR A 301 -4.36 -12.61 -0.92
CA TYR A 301 -4.16 -12.60 0.52
C TYR A 301 -3.77 -11.19 0.95
N ALA A 302 -3.95 -10.92 2.23
CA ALA A 302 -3.64 -9.63 2.81
C ALA A 302 -2.98 -9.78 4.19
N ASN A 303 -2.19 -8.80 4.57
CA ASN A 303 -1.71 -8.65 5.94
C ASN A 303 -2.60 -7.63 6.66
N LEU A 304 -3.19 -8.04 7.78
CA LEU A 304 -3.78 -7.13 8.75
C LEU A 304 -2.82 -7.01 9.92
N ASN A 305 -2.26 -5.82 10.10
CA ASN A 305 -1.33 -5.50 11.16
C ASN A 305 -1.93 -4.44 12.08
N MET A 306 -1.65 -4.51 13.37
CA MET A 306 -1.85 -3.41 14.31
C MET A 306 -0.50 -3.06 14.89
N VAL A 307 -0.10 -1.80 14.75
CA VAL A 307 1.07 -1.22 15.39
C VAL A 307 0.60 -0.47 16.64
N LYS A 308 1.22 -0.71 17.80
CA LYS A 308 0.85 -0.04 19.08
C LYS A 308 1.59 1.27 19.29
N THR A 309 2.81 1.41 18.77
CA THR A 309 3.71 2.55 19.02
C THR A 309 4.59 2.81 17.81
N GLY A 310 5.31 3.93 17.82
CA GLY A 310 6.29 4.25 16.78
C GLY A 310 5.79 5.21 15.72
N ILE A 311 4.52 5.64 15.82
CA ILE A 311 4.00 6.77 15.04
C ILE A 311 4.16 8.04 15.86
N SER A 312 4.64 9.10 15.19
CA SER A 312 4.70 10.47 15.73
C SER A 312 5.57 10.67 16.98
N SER A 313 6.67 9.93 17.13
CA SER A 313 7.50 9.91 18.37
C SER A 313 6.73 9.52 19.64
N CYS A 314 5.55 8.90 19.49
CA CYS A 314 4.81 8.36 20.61
C CYS A 314 5.15 6.89 20.85
N PHE A 315 5.45 6.58 22.12
CA PHE A 315 5.90 5.27 22.56
C PHE A 315 4.99 4.64 23.62
N ASP A 316 3.83 5.24 23.92
CA ASP A 316 2.86 4.65 24.84
C ASP A 316 1.94 3.65 24.09
N PRO A 317 2.08 2.33 24.33
CA PRO A 317 1.29 1.32 23.64
C PRO A 317 -0.20 1.32 24.02
N ALA A 318 -0.57 1.96 25.13
CA ALA A 318 -1.97 2.10 25.55
C ALA A 318 -2.66 3.28 24.86
N ASN A 319 -1.90 4.24 24.33
CA ASN A 319 -2.45 5.39 23.64
C ASN A 319 -2.68 5.10 22.16
N HIS A 320 -3.95 5.08 21.75
CA HIS A 320 -4.33 4.80 20.36
C HIS A 320 -3.80 5.83 19.35
N HIS A 321 -3.44 7.05 19.78
CA HIS A 321 -2.84 8.05 18.93
C HIS A 321 -1.44 7.65 18.40
N CYS A 322 -0.80 6.66 19.04
CA CYS A 322 0.59 6.28 18.84
C CYS A 322 0.77 5.13 17.85
N GLY A 323 -0.33 4.54 17.39
CA GLY A 323 -0.37 3.35 16.57
C GLY A 323 -1.21 3.51 15.31
N SER A 324 -1.15 2.49 14.46
CA SER A 324 -1.91 2.37 13.23
C SER A 324 -2.47 0.96 13.08
N ILE A 325 -3.39 0.82 12.15
CA ILE A 325 -3.83 -0.47 11.64
C ILE A 325 -3.48 -0.50 10.16
N ASP A 326 -2.65 -1.46 9.75
CA ASP A 326 -2.07 -1.49 8.42
C ASP A 326 -2.72 -2.64 7.65
N TRP A 327 -3.35 -2.32 6.54
CA TRP A 327 -3.91 -3.32 5.64
C TRP A 327 -3.10 -3.38 4.35
N HIS A 328 -2.39 -4.48 4.14
CA HIS A 328 -1.59 -4.71 2.93
C HIS A 328 -2.28 -5.73 2.05
N THR A 329 -2.84 -5.29 0.92
CA THR A 329 -3.40 -6.19 -0.11
C THR A 329 -2.25 -6.66 -1.01
N VAL A 330 -1.91 -7.95 -0.98
CA VAL A 330 -0.90 -8.49 -1.88
C VAL A 330 -1.51 -8.77 -3.25
N ILE A 331 -1.06 -8.01 -4.25
CA ILE A 331 -1.61 -8.01 -5.61
C ILE A 331 -0.96 -9.13 -6.43
N THR A 332 0.33 -9.34 -6.24
CA THR A 332 1.01 -10.47 -6.87
C THR A 332 2.27 -10.81 -6.10
N ASN A 333 2.64 -12.07 -6.18
CA ASN A 333 3.87 -12.62 -5.66
C ASN A 333 4.34 -13.66 -6.70
N THR A 334 5.35 -13.28 -7.49
CA THR A 334 5.83 -14.08 -8.62
C THR A 334 7.28 -14.48 -8.36
N ALA A 335 7.58 -15.77 -8.52
CA ALA A 335 8.90 -16.32 -8.25
C ALA A 335 9.19 -17.53 -9.16
N PRO A 336 10.30 -17.54 -9.93
CA PRO A 336 11.16 -16.41 -10.28
C PRO A 336 10.48 -15.46 -11.29
N ILE A 337 11.06 -14.29 -11.53
CA ILE A 337 10.56 -13.35 -12.55
C ILE A 337 11.68 -12.75 -13.40
N SER A 338 11.38 -12.54 -14.67
CA SER A 338 12.17 -11.72 -15.60
C SER A 338 11.32 -10.53 -16.05
N ILE A 339 11.87 -9.32 -15.96
CA ILE A 339 11.17 -8.08 -16.31
C ILE A 339 11.96 -7.38 -17.41
N PRO A 340 11.45 -7.32 -18.65
CA PRO A 340 12.13 -6.65 -19.74
C PRO A 340 12.22 -5.13 -19.52
N LEU A 341 13.25 -4.50 -20.08
CA LEU A 341 13.39 -3.06 -20.18
C LEU A 341 12.13 -2.42 -20.78
N ASN A 342 11.71 -1.28 -20.23
CA ASN A 342 10.52 -0.50 -20.62
C ASN A 342 9.18 -1.23 -20.50
N SER A 343 9.14 -2.46 -19.97
CA SER A 343 7.86 -3.14 -19.73
C SER A 343 7.05 -2.38 -18.68
N GLU A 344 5.78 -2.14 -18.99
CA GLU A 344 4.81 -1.53 -18.10
C GLU A 344 3.94 -2.61 -17.45
N ARG A 345 3.74 -2.51 -16.13
CA ARG A 345 2.92 -3.45 -15.36
C ARG A 345 2.04 -2.66 -14.41
N SER A 346 0.72 -2.85 -14.51
CA SER A 346 -0.26 -2.14 -13.68
C SER A 346 -0.82 -3.06 -12.60
N TYR A 347 -0.95 -2.50 -11.40
CA TYR A 347 -1.41 -3.19 -10.21
C TYR A 347 -2.55 -2.39 -9.60
N ASP A 348 -3.76 -2.95 -9.62
CA ASP A 348 -4.95 -2.30 -9.11
C ASP A 348 -5.60 -3.04 -7.94
N VAL A 349 -6.20 -2.24 -7.07
CA VAL A 349 -7.15 -2.66 -6.03
C VAL A 349 -8.39 -1.78 -6.16
N THR A 350 -9.56 -2.42 -6.11
CA THR A 350 -10.84 -1.72 -6.18
C THR A 350 -11.49 -1.68 -4.80
N TYR A 351 -12.06 -0.53 -4.50
CA TYR A 351 -12.74 -0.21 -3.26
C TYR A 351 -14.17 0.22 -3.57
N TYR A 352 -15.13 -0.25 -2.78
CA TYR A 352 -16.48 0.30 -2.74
C TYR A 352 -16.75 0.94 -1.39
N VAL A 353 -17.30 2.15 -1.39
CA VAL A 353 -17.65 2.88 -0.18
C VAL A 353 -19.14 3.16 -0.15
N GLY A 354 -19.81 2.80 0.94
CA GLY A 354 -21.25 2.98 1.07
C GLY A 354 -21.77 2.51 2.42
N THR A 355 -23.09 2.54 2.60
CA THR A 355 -23.73 1.90 3.75
C THR A 355 -23.64 0.37 3.65
N ILE A 356 -23.89 -0.32 4.76
CA ILE A 356 -23.89 -1.79 4.77
C ILE A 356 -24.90 -2.37 3.77
N GLN A 357 -26.08 -1.77 3.62
CA GLN A 357 -27.09 -2.22 2.66
C GLN A 357 -26.62 -2.02 1.21
N GLN A 358 -25.94 -0.90 0.93
CA GLN A 358 -25.38 -0.63 -0.39
C GLN A 358 -24.27 -1.64 -0.73
N LEU A 359 -23.34 -1.90 0.19
CA LEU A 359 -22.26 -2.87 -0.02
C LEU A 359 -22.80 -4.31 -0.15
N ALA A 360 -23.79 -4.70 0.67
CA ALA A 360 -24.43 -5.99 0.57
C ALA A 360 -25.12 -6.21 -0.78
N SER A 361 -25.77 -5.18 -1.33
CA SER A 361 -26.39 -5.25 -2.66
C SER A 361 -25.39 -5.44 -3.81
N LEU A 362 -24.13 -5.07 -3.59
CA LEU A 362 -23.01 -5.30 -4.51
C LEU A 362 -22.33 -6.66 -4.29
N GLY A 363 -22.82 -7.47 -3.34
CA GLY A 363 -22.29 -8.79 -3.01
C GLY A 363 -21.30 -8.83 -1.85
N PHE A 364 -21.05 -7.71 -1.17
CA PHE A 364 -20.14 -7.64 -0.01
C PHE A 364 -20.92 -7.80 1.30
N THR A 365 -21.31 -9.04 1.62
CA THR A 365 -22.08 -9.37 2.84
C THR A 365 -21.19 -9.55 4.07
N ILE A 366 -21.63 -9.07 5.24
CA ILE A 366 -20.83 -9.09 6.50
C ILE A 366 -21.45 -9.86 7.69
N GLN A 367 -22.68 -10.37 7.56
CA GLN A 367 -23.53 -11.01 8.58
C GLN A 367 -23.86 -10.16 9.82
#